data_AF-A0AAD4QNG9-F1
#
_entry.id   AF-A0AAD4QNG9-F1
#
_cell.length_a   1.000
_cell.length_b   1.000
_cell.length_c   1.000
_cell.angle_alpha   90.00
_cell.angle_beta   90.00
_cell.angle_gamma   90.00
#
_symmetry.space_group_name_H-M   'P 1'
#
loop_
_entity.id
_entity.type
_entity.pdbx_description
1 polymer ?
#
loop_
_entity_poly.entity_id
_entity_poly.type
_entity_poly.pdbx_seq_one_letter_code
_entity_poly.pdbx_strand_id
1 'polypeptide(L)'
;MSPLCFAYYCSGHGFGHATRVSAFARHLLSLEESHTVYIISSAPKRVFATSIALGAIYRNAEIDPVILQPLAYHVDRQKSIHVLESFLMKKEKKIEEEAQWLRDIKVDCVLSDAAFLAFLAAHKSRIPSVLITNFTFDSIYSLLSASFVEQSHSQHLLANPGNSSNSVQHSPELDVPIPEKILSPLVQQIFEGYCHADMLLILPGAIPIPSFTTSPSLPATRWIDPILRSFKPEVITHLIQHPSTYTLYPSIPFPPGQPGAPSVAKPKPRSAHPAPLLVRPPNDGVYTPKGRSRFLSSIGIPRDLHDPAITKILIVSFGGQVFHKPSRSHTPSRSGSPNRPRLEYEHKPRSNSFNHALSHELDLLSRGNGSKTPGQVFGPSHIFVPGAPAPAAMSSPLVPTVTTIPPTPTFCDDNFSHDNTSAEQQNADPRSLMLPDASWIAVVCGVADSQEWQTKRRDAGSASASSGEEDNDLPEGFYIAPRDVYMPDLMAIGDVLLGKLGYGTVSECVDSCTPFVYVSRPLFVEEHGLRLLLEREGVGVEMTRDSYEAGEWTSAISDAWRAGAQRKLERRAGKHAPDRRAQGLQMARDVVTWVNEWAADIKFD
;
A
#
# COMPACT_ATOMS: atom_id res chain seq x y z
N MET A 1 35.25 -12.44 6.60
CA MET A 1 35.72 -11.72 5.38
C MET A 1 36.08 -10.28 5.75
N SER A 2 36.66 -9.46 4.87
CA SER A 2 36.89 -8.04 5.19
C SER A 2 35.56 -7.27 5.28
N PRO A 3 35.45 -6.25 6.17
CA PRO A 3 34.26 -5.42 6.23
C PRO A 3 34.02 -4.67 4.90
N LEU A 4 32.86 -4.91 4.31
CA LEU A 4 32.36 -4.18 3.13
C LEU A 4 31.60 -2.90 3.49
N CYS A 5 31.59 -1.93 2.56
CA CYS A 5 30.79 -0.72 2.56
C CYS A 5 29.68 -0.80 1.50
N PHE A 6 28.43 -0.74 1.96
CA PHE A 6 27.23 -0.77 1.11
C PHE A 6 26.56 0.61 1.04
N ALA A 7 26.16 1.00 -0.17
CA ALA A 7 25.21 2.10 -0.37
C ALA A 7 23.85 1.53 -0.79
N TYR A 8 22.87 1.60 0.12
CA TYR A 8 21.52 1.07 -0.08
C TYR A 8 20.54 2.20 -0.41
N TYR A 9 20.22 2.31 -1.70
CA TYR A 9 19.24 3.26 -2.22
C TYR A 9 17.82 2.75 -2.00
N CYS A 10 16.95 3.63 -1.53
CA CYS A 10 15.58 3.31 -1.18
C CYS A 10 14.64 4.37 -1.74
N SER A 11 13.70 3.94 -2.60
CA SER A 11 12.64 4.81 -3.09
C SER A 11 11.95 5.59 -1.97
N GLY A 12 11.71 6.87 -2.20
CA GLY A 12 10.92 7.72 -1.28
C GLY A 12 9.42 7.44 -1.30
N HIS A 13 8.94 6.61 -2.24
CA HIS A 13 7.53 6.41 -2.52
C HIS A 13 6.88 5.45 -1.53
N GLY A 14 6.26 6.00 -0.48
CA GLY A 14 5.57 5.23 0.54
C GLY A 14 6.52 4.49 1.50
N PHE A 15 6.01 4.11 2.67
CA PHE A 15 6.87 3.55 3.72
C PHE A 15 7.20 2.06 3.55
N GLY A 16 6.55 1.35 2.61
CA GLY A 16 6.82 -0.07 2.37
C GLY A 16 8.26 -0.36 1.91
N HIS A 17 8.83 0.52 1.07
CA HIS A 17 10.24 0.45 0.66
C HIS A 17 11.17 0.68 1.85
N ALA A 18 10.90 1.72 2.65
CA ALA A 18 11.71 2.04 3.81
C ALA A 18 11.70 0.92 4.87
N THR A 19 10.56 0.27 5.11
CA THR A 19 10.46 -0.82 6.10
C THR A 19 11.28 -2.05 5.71
N ARG A 20 11.26 -2.45 4.43
CA ARG A 20 12.00 -3.64 3.95
C ARG A 20 13.50 -3.37 3.80
N VAL A 21 13.88 -2.16 3.36
CA VAL A 21 15.28 -1.69 3.38
C VAL A 21 15.80 -1.66 4.81
N SER A 22 15.04 -1.12 5.75
CA SER A 22 15.43 -1.09 7.17
C SER A 22 15.53 -2.51 7.75
N ALA A 23 14.68 -3.45 7.34
CA ALA A 23 14.77 -4.85 7.76
C ALA A 23 16.06 -5.51 7.25
N PHE A 24 16.37 -5.38 5.96
CA PHE A 24 17.58 -6.00 5.39
C PHE A 24 18.88 -5.34 5.85
N ALA A 25 18.91 -4.01 5.98
CA ALA A 25 20.06 -3.28 6.53
C ALA A 25 20.43 -3.78 7.94
N ARG A 26 19.44 -4.13 8.77
CA ARG A 26 19.70 -4.73 10.09
C ARG A 26 20.40 -6.08 9.98
N HIS A 27 20.04 -6.91 9.01
CA HIS A 27 20.69 -8.20 8.81
C HIS A 27 22.15 -8.04 8.38
N LEU A 28 22.45 -7.13 7.43
CA LEU A 28 23.82 -6.81 7.04
C LEU A 28 24.65 -6.31 8.24
N LEU A 29 24.10 -5.40 9.06
CA LEU A 29 24.78 -4.87 10.25
C LEU A 29 24.90 -5.87 11.40
N SER A 30 24.16 -6.98 11.36
CA SER A 30 24.20 -8.02 12.40
C SER A 30 25.15 -9.18 12.08
N LEU A 31 25.84 -9.13 10.93
CA LEU A 31 26.90 -10.10 10.62
C LEU A 31 28.13 -9.82 11.50
N GLU A 32 29.00 -10.83 11.64
CA GLU A 32 30.20 -10.72 12.48
C GLU A 32 31.20 -9.72 11.89
N GLU A 33 31.26 -9.64 10.56
CA GLU A 33 31.94 -8.57 9.84
C GLU A 33 31.27 -7.22 10.10
N SER A 34 32.03 -6.24 10.60
CA SER A 34 31.53 -4.88 10.91
C SER A 34 31.27 -4.05 9.64
N HIS A 35 30.33 -4.50 8.81
CA HIS A 35 29.94 -3.83 7.57
C HIS A 35 29.41 -2.41 7.81
N THR A 36 29.68 -1.52 6.86
CA THR A 36 29.09 -0.18 6.85
C THR A 36 27.91 -0.14 5.89
N VAL A 37 26.77 0.37 6.34
CA VAL A 37 25.57 0.51 5.49
C VAL A 37 25.11 1.96 5.48
N TYR A 38 25.22 2.59 4.32
CA TYR A 38 24.59 3.87 4.04
C TYR A 38 23.18 3.64 3.48
N ILE A 39 22.17 4.34 4.00
CA ILE A 39 20.82 4.35 3.47
C ILE A 39 20.58 5.70 2.79
N ILE A 40 20.26 5.66 1.50
CA ILE A 40 20.05 6.85 0.67
C ILE A 40 18.59 6.91 0.26
N SER A 41 17.86 7.92 0.72
CA SER A 41 16.42 8.05 0.43
C SER A 41 15.90 9.46 0.67
N SER A 42 14.83 9.84 -0.03
CA SER A 42 14.04 11.03 0.27
C SER A 42 12.99 10.78 1.37
N ALA A 43 12.72 9.51 1.72
CA ALA A 43 11.80 9.16 2.80
C ALA A 43 12.29 9.70 4.16
N PRO A 44 11.37 10.09 5.08
CA PRO A 44 11.75 10.66 6.36
C PRO A 44 12.68 9.74 7.19
N LYS A 45 13.79 10.30 7.70
CA LYS A 45 14.79 9.58 8.52
C LYS A 45 14.19 8.70 9.62
N ARG A 46 13.10 9.14 10.25
CA ARG A 46 12.40 8.41 11.33
C ARG A 46 11.96 7.00 10.95
N VAL A 47 11.67 6.74 9.67
CA VAL A 47 11.21 5.42 9.21
C VAL A 47 12.34 4.38 9.26
N PHE A 48 13.59 4.83 9.23
CA PHE A 48 14.80 4.00 9.33
C PHE A 48 15.37 3.92 10.76
N ALA A 49 14.64 4.39 11.78
CA ALA A 49 15.16 4.50 13.14
C ALA A 49 15.74 3.18 13.68
N THR A 50 15.16 2.03 13.34
CA THR A 50 15.62 0.72 13.84
C THR A 50 16.89 0.19 13.18
N SER A 51 17.20 0.61 11.96
CA SER A 51 18.49 0.29 11.30
C SER A 51 19.56 1.31 11.70
N ILE A 52 19.18 2.58 11.84
CA ILE A 52 20.07 3.63 12.36
C ILE A 52 20.54 3.31 13.78
N ALA A 53 19.64 2.80 14.63
CA ALA A 53 19.99 2.36 15.98
C ALA A 53 21.02 1.20 16.01
N LEU A 54 21.18 0.45 14.90
CA LEU A 54 22.22 -0.57 14.73
C LEU A 54 23.47 -0.07 13.99
N GLY A 55 23.55 1.22 13.67
CA GLY A 55 24.72 1.81 13.01
C GLY A 55 24.55 2.15 11.52
N ALA A 56 23.35 2.01 10.95
CA ALA A 56 23.10 2.48 9.58
C ALA A 56 23.25 4.02 9.48
N ILE A 57 23.87 4.50 8.40
CA ILE A 57 24.11 5.92 8.17
C ILE A 57 23.10 6.43 7.14
N TYR A 58 22.19 7.32 7.56
CA TYR A 58 21.17 7.88 6.66
C TYR A 58 21.66 9.14 5.93
N ARG A 59 21.47 9.20 4.61
CA ARG A 59 21.62 10.39 3.77
C ARG A 59 20.32 10.71 3.06
N ASN A 60 19.82 11.94 3.23
CA ASN A 60 18.68 12.43 2.47
C ASN A 60 19.11 12.74 1.03
N ALA A 61 18.45 12.13 0.04
CA ALA A 61 18.69 12.42 -1.37
C ALA A 61 17.45 12.11 -2.21
N GLU A 62 17.20 12.92 -3.23
CA GLU A 62 16.17 12.67 -4.24
C GLU A 62 16.76 11.82 -5.38
N ILE A 63 16.47 10.53 -5.35
CA ILE A 63 17.13 9.49 -6.16
C ILE A 63 16.18 8.75 -7.11
N ASP A 64 14.88 9.03 -7.03
CA ASP A 64 13.84 8.49 -7.89
C ASP A 64 12.66 9.46 -8.02
N PRO A 65 11.92 9.42 -9.15
CA PRO A 65 10.67 10.14 -9.31
C PRO A 65 9.53 9.38 -8.62
N VAL A 66 8.65 10.11 -7.94
CA VAL A 66 7.51 9.52 -7.23
C VAL A 66 6.23 9.56 -8.07
N ILE A 67 5.40 8.52 -7.94
CA ILE A 67 4.02 8.55 -8.40
C ILE A 67 3.19 9.37 -7.40
N LEU A 68 2.43 10.33 -7.91
CA LEU A 68 1.60 11.19 -7.08
C LEU A 68 0.24 10.55 -6.85
N GLN A 69 -0.12 10.45 -5.57
CA GLN A 69 -1.33 9.81 -5.09
C GLN A 69 -2.09 10.81 -4.21
N PRO A 70 -2.93 11.68 -4.79
CA PRO A 70 -3.69 12.65 -4.00
C PRO A 70 -4.63 11.97 -3.00
N LEU A 71 -5.20 10.82 -3.39
CA LEU A 71 -6.02 9.96 -2.55
C LEU A 71 -5.45 8.55 -2.49
N ALA A 72 -5.83 7.79 -1.46
CA ALA A 72 -5.29 6.45 -1.19
C ALA A 72 -5.47 5.42 -2.34
N TYR A 73 -6.44 5.68 -3.23
CA TYR A 73 -6.81 4.83 -4.35
C TYR A 73 -6.82 5.55 -5.71
N HIS A 74 -6.35 6.81 -5.75
CA HIS A 74 -6.28 7.63 -6.97
C HIS A 74 -4.82 7.95 -7.27
N VAL A 75 -4.40 7.66 -8.50
CA VAL A 75 -3.12 8.09 -9.07
C VAL A 75 -3.36 9.32 -9.94
N ASP A 76 -2.68 10.43 -9.65
CA ASP A 76 -2.68 11.59 -10.53
C ASP A 76 -1.68 11.37 -11.66
N ARG A 77 -2.17 10.85 -12.79
CA ARG A 77 -1.33 10.47 -13.94
C ARG A 77 -0.58 11.67 -14.50
N GLN A 78 -1.25 12.80 -14.66
CA GLN A 78 -0.67 13.97 -15.30
C GLN A 78 0.42 14.60 -14.44
N LYS A 79 0.18 14.80 -13.14
CA LYS A 79 1.22 15.32 -12.24
C LYS A 79 2.37 14.32 -12.08
N SER A 80 2.09 13.00 -12.06
CA SER A 80 3.12 11.97 -12.00
C SER A 80 4.09 12.03 -13.19
N ILE A 81 3.58 12.33 -14.40
CA ILE A 81 4.45 12.52 -15.58
C ILE A 81 5.28 13.78 -15.48
N HIS A 82 4.71 14.91 -15.06
CA HIS A 82 5.48 16.13 -14.88
C HIS A 82 6.62 15.95 -13.86
N VAL A 83 6.39 15.18 -12.79
CA VAL A 83 7.43 14.80 -11.82
C VAL A 83 8.51 13.95 -12.49
N LEU A 84 8.11 12.95 -13.30
CA LEU A 84 9.05 12.10 -14.02
C LEU A 84 9.90 12.92 -15.01
N GLU A 85 9.30 13.76 -15.84
CA GLU A 85 9.99 14.63 -16.79
C GLU A 85 10.98 15.55 -16.07
N SER A 86 10.53 16.21 -15.01
CA SER A 86 11.37 17.11 -14.20
C SER A 86 12.56 16.40 -13.57
N PHE A 87 12.37 15.14 -13.15
CA PHE A 87 13.45 14.31 -12.62
C PHE A 87 14.44 13.89 -13.72
N LEU A 88 13.91 13.41 -14.86
CA LEU A 88 14.72 12.96 -15.99
C LEU A 88 15.57 14.09 -16.58
N MET A 89 15.09 15.33 -16.60
CA MET A 89 15.87 16.51 -16.99
C MET A 89 17.12 16.76 -16.11
N LYS A 90 17.16 16.22 -14.89
CA LYS A 90 18.29 16.36 -13.96
C LYS A 90 19.10 15.06 -13.82
N LYS A 91 18.72 13.99 -14.53
CA LYS A 91 19.22 12.62 -14.34
C LYS A 91 20.75 12.55 -14.49
N GLU A 92 21.31 13.07 -15.57
CA GLU A 92 22.74 13.01 -15.88
C GLU A 92 23.59 13.70 -14.81
N LYS A 93 23.13 14.87 -14.33
CA LYS A 93 23.78 15.59 -13.23
C LYS A 93 23.74 14.78 -11.94
N LYS A 94 22.58 14.22 -11.59
CA LYS A 94 22.43 13.38 -10.40
C LYS A 94 23.30 12.12 -10.48
N ILE A 95 23.41 11.48 -11.65
CA ILE A 95 24.31 10.34 -11.86
C ILE A 95 25.76 10.72 -11.55
N GLU A 96 26.23 11.88 -12.00
CA GLU A 96 27.59 12.32 -11.71
C GLU A 96 27.82 12.57 -10.21
N GLU A 97 26.91 13.31 -9.57
CA GLU A 97 26.97 13.60 -8.14
C GLU A 97 27.00 12.31 -7.30
N GLU A 98 26.11 11.37 -7.63
CA GLU A 98 26.03 10.09 -6.93
C GLU A 98 27.25 9.20 -7.21
N ALA A 99 27.71 9.12 -8.46
CA ALA A 99 28.90 8.35 -8.79
C ALA A 99 30.16 8.90 -8.11
N GLN A 100 30.30 10.23 -8.01
CA GLN A 100 31.39 10.85 -7.27
C GLN A 100 31.32 10.50 -5.78
N TRP A 101 30.13 10.65 -5.18
CA TRP A 101 29.93 10.32 -3.77
C TRP A 101 30.24 8.85 -3.46
N LEU A 102 29.81 7.91 -4.31
CA LEU A 102 30.10 6.48 -4.16
C LEU A 102 31.61 6.19 -4.17
N ARG A 103 32.38 6.89 -5.01
CA ARG A 103 33.86 6.79 -5.04
C ARG A 103 34.50 7.37 -3.79
N ASP A 104 34.03 8.53 -3.33
CA ASP A 104 34.60 9.24 -2.19
C ASP A 104 34.50 8.40 -0.90
N ILE A 105 33.38 7.70 -0.69
CA ILE A 105 33.17 6.83 0.47
C ILE A 105 33.65 5.39 0.25
N LYS A 106 34.20 5.08 -0.94
CA LYS A 106 34.72 3.77 -1.33
C LYS A 106 33.68 2.65 -1.16
N VAL A 107 32.51 2.82 -1.77
CA VAL A 107 31.47 1.78 -1.76
C VAL A 107 31.96 0.53 -2.50
N ASP A 108 31.77 -0.64 -1.87
CA ASP A 108 32.07 -1.94 -2.48
C ASP A 108 30.90 -2.47 -3.30
N CYS A 109 29.66 -2.19 -2.87
CA CYS A 109 28.47 -2.59 -3.61
C CYS A 109 27.28 -1.63 -3.39
N VAL A 110 26.57 -1.34 -4.48
CA VAL A 110 25.29 -0.61 -4.44
C VAL A 110 24.14 -1.61 -4.30
N LEU A 111 23.31 -1.43 -3.28
CA LEU A 111 22.02 -2.10 -3.17
C LEU A 111 20.94 -1.09 -3.54
N SER A 112 19.89 -1.51 -4.22
CA SER A 112 18.80 -0.59 -4.54
C SER A 112 17.44 -1.27 -4.49
N ASP A 113 16.53 -0.56 -3.84
CA ASP A 113 15.13 -0.89 -3.73
C ASP A 113 14.33 0.07 -4.63
N ALA A 114 14.12 -0.38 -5.87
CA ALA A 114 13.39 0.32 -6.93
C ALA A 114 13.94 1.71 -7.32
N ALA A 115 15.19 2.07 -7.00
CA ALA A 115 15.78 3.32 -7.46
C ALA A 115 16.70 3.08 -8.67
N PHE A 116 16.21 3.35 -9.88
CA PHE A 116 16.96 3.06 -11.11
C PHE A 116 18.26 3.87 -11.25
N LEU A 117 18.29 5.10 -10.72
CA LEU A 117 19.44 6.00 -10.76
C LEU A 117 20.68 5.38 -10.08
N ALA A 118 20.46 4.57 -9.03
CA ALA A 118 21.51 3.91 -8.27
C ALA A 118 22.38 2.99 -9.14
N PHE A 119 21.76 2.26 -10.07
CA PHE A 119 22.47 1.35 -10.97
C PHE A 119 23.30 2.09 -12.01
N LEU A 120 22.83 3.24 -12.49
CA LEU A 120 23.58 4.11 -13.38
C LEU A 120 24.81 4.71 -12.66
N ALA A 121 24.64 5.15 -11.42
CA ALA A 121 25.74 5.65 -10.59
C ALA A 121 26.77 4.55 -10.25
N ALA A 122 26.30 3.34 -9.92
CA ALA A 122 27.16 2.17 -9.66
C ALA A 122 27.97 1.77 -10.90
N HIS A 123 27.30 1.68 -12.06
CA HIS A 123 27.94 1.36 -13.34
C HIS A 123 28.99 2.39 -13.72
N LYS A 124 28.68 3.68 -13.56
CA LYS A 124 29.64 4.76 -13.78
C LYS A 124 30.83 4.71 -12.83
N SER A 125 30.62 4.22 -11.61
CA SER A 125 31.66 4.03 -10.59
C SER A 125 32.41 2.70 -10.71
N ARG A 126 32.04 1.85 -11.67
CA ARG A 126 32.60 0.50 -11.88
C ARG A 126 32.51 -0.43 -10.67
N ILE A 127 31.42 -0.35 -9.92
CA ILE A 127 31.14 -1.22 -8.78
C ILE A 127 29.91 -2.09 -9.03
N PRO A 128 29.84 -3.30 -8.43
CA PRO A 128 28.69 -4.18 -8.57
C PRO A 128 27.43 -3.59 -7.94
N SER A 129 26.27 -3.99 -8.45
CA SER A 129 24.98 -3.54 -7.94
C SER A 129 23.90 -4.62 -7.87
N VAL A 130 23.10 -4.58 -6.81
CA VAL A 130 22.03 -5.55 -6.53
C VAL A 130 20.68 -4.83 -6.47
N LEU A 131 19.74 -5.26 -7.31
CA LEU A 131 18.34 -4.86 -7.26
C LEU A 131 17.60 -5.79 -6.29
N ILE A 132 17.02 -5.24 -5.22
CA ILE A 132 16.23 -5.96 -4.23
C ILE A 132 14.82 -5.39 -4.26
N THR A 133 13.88 -6.08 -4.91
CA THR A 133 12.53 -5.52 -5.10
C THR A 133 11.49 -6.60 -5.42
N ASN A 134 10.21 -6.23 -5.35
CA ASN A 134 9.09 -6.99 -5.92
C ASN A 134 8.55 -6.32 -7.21
N PHE A 135 8.90 -5.08 -7.50
CA PHE A 135 8.52 -4.39 -8.74
C PHE A 135 9.54 -3.30 -9.13
N THR A 136 9.48 -2.83 -10.37
CA THR A 136 10.27 -1.70 -10.86
C THR A 136 9.36 -0.58 -11.38
N PHE A 137 9.81 0.68 -11.27
CA PHE A 137 9.00 1.84 -11.64
C PHE A 137 8.73 1.97 -13.15
N ASP A 138 9.53 1.35 -14.01
CA ASP A 138 9.23 1.26 -15.46
C ASP A 138 7.84 0.63 -15.70
N SER A 139 7.52 -0.40 -14.92
CA SER A 139 6.24 -1.10 -14.92
C SER A 139 5.12 -0.21 -14.38
N ILE A 140 5.35 0.44 -13.24
CA ILE A 140 4.38 1.36 -12.61
C ILE A 140 4.04 2.52 -13.54
N TYR A 141 5.06 3.22 -14.07
CA TYR A 141 4.85 4.33 -14.99
C TYR A 141 4.17 3.86 -16.28
N SER A 142 4.52 2.70 -16.83
CA SER A 142 3.88 2.20 -18.06
C SER A 142 2.36 1.98 -17.92
N LEU A 143 1.87 1.72 -16.70
CA LEU A 143 0.45 1.54 -16.42
C LEU A 143 -0.35 2.85 -16.47
N LEU A 144 0.30 4.02 -16.47
CA LEU A 144 -0.40 5.31 -16.65
C LEU A 144 -1.10 5.43 -18.01
N SER A 145 -0.86 4.51 -18.94
CA SER A 145 -1.56 4.41 -20.23
C SER A 145 -2.85 3.56 -20.18
N ALA A 146 -3.20 2.96 -19.03
CA ALA A 146 -4.33 2.04 -18.90
C ALA A 146 -5.70 2.71 -19.07
N SER A 147 -6.53 2.17 -19.97
CA SER A 147 -7.91 2.63 -20.24
C SER A 147 -9.01 1.83 -19.53
N PHE A 148 -8.72 0.63 -19.03
CA PHE A 148 -9.72 -0.28 -18.43
C PHE A 148 -10.30 0.19 -17.08
N VAL A 149 -9.90 1.37 -16.60
CA VAL A 149 -10.31 1.93 -15.28
C VAL A 149 -11.63 2.72 -15.36
N GLU A 150 -12.09 3.11 -16.55
CA GLU A 150 -13.30 3.93 -16.75
C GLU A 150 -14.62 3.26 -16.29
N GLN A 151 -14.72 1.93 -16.23
CA GLN A 151 -16.04 1.28 -16.16
C GLN A 151 -16.74 1.33 -14.79
N SER A 152 -16.06 1.70 -13.71
CA SER A 152 -16.66 1.69 -12.36
C SER A 152 -17.21 3.05 -11.88
N HIS A 153 -17.00 4.16 -12.61
CA HIS A 153 -17.53 5.48 -12.21
C HIS A 153 -18.40 6.13 -13.30
N SER A 154 -18.13 5.87 -14.58
CA SER A 154 -18.84 6.56 -15.66
C SER A 154 -20.30 6.12 -15.85
N GLN A 155 -20.68 4.92 -15.41
CA GLN A 155 -22.07 4.44 -15.54
C GLN A 155 -23.05 5.13 -14.57
N HIS A 156 -22.57 5.72 -13.46
CA HIS A 156 -23.45 6.34 -12.47
C HIS A 156 -23.70 7.83 -12.71
N LEU A 157 -22.79 8.54 -13.39
CA LEU A 157 -22.90 9.97 -13.68
C LEU A 157 -23.65 10.28 -14.99
N LEU A 158 -23.63 9.36 -15.97
CA LEU A 158 -24.32 9.54 -17.26
C LEU A 158 -25.84 9.21 -17.21
N ALA A 159 -26.36 8.79 -16.05
CA ALA A 159 -27.76 8.40 -15.89
C ALA A 159 -28.73 9.56 -15.54
N ASN A 160 -28.24 10.79 -15.28
CA ASN A 160 -29.10 11.93 -14.92
C ASN A 160 -28.77 13.21 -15.73
N PRO A 161 -29.43 13.44 -16.88
CA PRO A 161 -29.27 14.68 -17.67
C PRO A 161 -30.06 15.89 -17.16
N GLY A 162 -30.54 15.89 -15.91
CA GLY A 162 -31.57 16.83 -15.46
C GLY A 162 -31.33 17.43 -14.08
N ASN A 163 -30.34 18.32 -13.95
CA ASN A 163 -30.44 19.49 -13.08
C ASN A 163 -29.20 20.39 -13.24
N SER A 164 -29.31 21.35 -14.15
CA SER A 164 -28.41 22.49 -14.22
C SER A 164 -28.80 23.52 -13.15
N SER A 165 -28.04 23.57 -12.05
CA SER A 165 -27.97 24.77 -11.22
C SER A 165 -26.58 24.94 -10.62
N ASN A 166 -26.11 26.19 -10.70
CA ASN A 166 -24.76 26.67 -10.44
C ASN A 166 -24.21 26.29 -9.06
N SER A 167 -23.47 25.20 -8.98
CA SER A 167 -22.43 25.03 -7.98
C SER A 167 -21.10 24.96 -8.70
N VAL A 168 -20.12 25.73 -8.23
CA VAL A 168 -18.71 25.58 -8.62
C VAL A 168 -18.25 24.24 -8.02
N GLN A 169 -18.69 23.15 -8.64
CA GLN A 169 -18.19 21.81 -8.37
C GLN A 169 -16.82 21.76 -9.04
N HIS A 170 -15.77 21.55 -8.25
CA HIS A 170 -14.54 20.98 -8.77
C HIS A 170 -14.94 19.73 -9.55
N SER A 171 -14.96 19.84 -10.88
CA SER A 171 -15.10 18.67 -11.74
C SER A 171 -13.99 17.71 -11.33
N PRO A 172 -14.27 16.43 -11.04
CA PRO A 172 -13.17 15.48 -10.88
C PRO A 172 -12.34 15.59 -12.16
N GLU A 173 -11.08 16.01 -12.05
CA GLU A 173 -10.14 15.99 -13.18
C GLU A 173 -10.29 14.59 -13.78
N LEU A 174 -10.82 14.53 -15.01
CA LEU A 174 -11.09 13.27 -15.68
C LEU A 174 -9.78 12.46 -15.66
N ASP A 175 -9.84 11.22 -15.19
CA ASP A 175 -8.68 10.32 -15.16
C ASP A 175 -8.33 9.90 -16.60
N VAL A 176 -7.72 10.80 -17.36
CA VAL A 176 -7.37 10.61 -18.77
C VAL A 176 -6.11 9.74 -18.86
N PRO A 177 -6.15 8.59 -19.55
CA PRO A 177 -4.95 7.78 -19.76
C PRO A 177 -3.90 8.56 -20.55
N ILE A 178 -2.64 8.42 -20.16
CA ILE A 178 -1.55 9.08 -20.87
C ILE A 178 -1.26 8.29 -22.16
N PRO A 179 -1.23 8.94 -23.33
CA PRO A 179 -0.85 8.28 -24.58
C PRO A 179 0.51 7.58 -24.49
N GLU A 180 0.57 6.31 -24.93
CA GLU A 180 1.80 5.50 -24.91
C GLU A 180 2.96 6.18 -25.65
N LYS A 181 2.68 6.95 -26.71
CA LYS A 181 3.69 7.72 -27.46
C LYS A 181 4.43 8.78 -26.62
N ILE A 182 3.80 9.32 -25.58
CA ILE A 182 4.39 10.28 -24.64
C ILE A 182 5.15 9.53 -23.55
N LEU A 183 4.53 8.46 -23.05
CA LEU A 183 5.02 7.72 -21.89
C LEU A 183 6.20 6.81 -22.21
N SER A 184 6.21 6.16 -23.37
CA SER A 184 7.20 5.15 -23.76
C SER A 184 8.64 5.68 -23.74
N PRO A 185 8.97 6.86 -24.30
CA PRO A 185 10.33 7.41 -24.20
C PRO A 185 10.79 7.70 -22.76
N LEU A 186 9.87 8.06 -21.86
CA LEU A 186 10.21 8.33 -20.45
C LEU A 186 10.42 7.03 -19.68
N VAL A 187 9.53 6.05 -19.89
CA VAL A 187 9.63 4.69 -19.31
C VAL A 187 10.89 4.00 -19.79
N GLN A 188 11.28 4.17 -21.05
CA GLN A 188 12.49 3.60 -21.63
C GLN A 188 13.76 4.05 -20.88
N GLN A 189 13.84 5.31 -20.46
CA GLN A 189 14.98 5.79 -19.67
C GLN A 189 15.06 5.16 -18.28
N ILE A 190 13.91 4.87 -17.65
CA ILE A 190 13.86 4.16 -16.37
C ILE A 190 14.30 2.70 -16.58
N PHE A 191 13.76 2.05 -17.60
CA PHE A 191 14.08 0.68 -18.00
C PHE A 191 15.59 0.51 -18.22
N GLU A 192 16.20 1.41 -18.99
CA GLU A 192 17.65 1.42 -19.24
C GLU A 192 18.46 1.54 -17.95
N GLY A 193 17.99 2.33 -16.98
CA GLY A 193 18.61 2.41 -15.66
C GLY A 193 18.68 1.05 -14.97
N TYR A 194 17.56 0.34 -14.90
CA TYR A 194 17.50 -0.99 -14.28
C TYR A 194 18.29 -2.07 -15.04
N CYS A 195 18.50 -1.93 -16.35
CA CYS A 195 19.34 -2.85 -17.12
C CYS A 195 20.80 -2.90 -16.64
N HIS A 196 21.26 -1.90 -15.88
CA HIS A 196 22.61 -1.85 -15.33
C HIS A 196 22.80 -2.67 -14.05
N ALA A 197 21.71 -3.14 -13.42
CA ALA A 197 21.76 -3.97 -12.22
C ALA A 197 22.37 -5.36 -12.51
N ASP A 198 23.24 -5.86 -11.63
CA ASP A 198 24.00 -7.09 -11.83
C ASP A 198 23.34 -8.32 -11.24
N MET A 199 22.71 -8.17 -10.08
CA MET A 199 21.96 -9.25 -9.43
C MET A 199 20.57 -8.76 -9.07
N LEU A 200 19.56 -9.61 -9.27
CA LEU A 200 18.19 -9.38 -8.87
C LEU A 200 17.82 -10.33 -7.73
N LEU A 201 17.40 -9.78 -6.59
CA LEU A 201 16.81 -10.50 -5.47
C LEU A 201 15.30 -10.18 -5.43
N ILE A 202 14.48 -11.16 -5.78
CA ILE A 202 13.05 -10.99 -6.01
C ILE A 202 12.28 -11.22 -4.71
N LEU A 203 11.72 -10.14 -4.17
CA LEU A 203 10.91 -10.19 -2.95
C LEU A 203 9.53 -10.82 -3.22
N PRO A 204 8.90 -11.47 -2.22
CA PRO A 204 7.57 -12.04 -2.37
C PRO A 204 6.51 -11.00 -2.79
N GLY A 205 5.50 -11.43 -3.54
CA GLY A 205 4.48 -10.53 -4.09
C GLY A 205 5.00 -9.70 -5.26
N ALA A 206 5.87 -10.31 -6.07
CA ALA A 206 6.47 -9.69 -7.23
C ALA A 206 5.53 -9.62 -8.43
N ILE A 207 5.80 -8.64 -9.28
CA ILE A 207 5.31 -8.56 -10.66
C ILE A 207 6.50 -8.76 -11.61
N PRO A 208 6.28 -8.89 -12.95
CA PRO A 208 7.38 -9.01 -13.89
C PRO A 208 8.39 -7.86 -13.74
N ILE A 209 9.69 -8.17 -13.89
CA ILE A 209 10.79 -7.19 -13.82
C ILE A 209 11.38 -7.06 -15.24
N PRO A 210 10.74 -6.28 -16.13
CA PRO A 210 10.98 -6.34 -17.58
C PRO A 210 12.38 -5.87 -17.98
N SER A 211 13.07 -5.08 -17.16
CA SER A 211 14.46 -4.63 -17.39
C SER A 211 15.52 -5.67 -16.98
N PHE A 212 15.09 -6.78 -16.39
CA PHE A 212 15.95 -7.90 -16.02
C PHE A 212 15.65 -9.14 -16.87
N THR A 213 14.37 -9.41 -17.15
CA THR A 213 13.89 -10.56 -17.92
C THR A 213 13.34 -10.15 -19.30
N THR A 214 13.59 -10.93 -20.34
CA THR A 214 13.11 -10.62 -21.70
C THR A 214 11.60 -10.78 -21.90
N SER A 215 10.94 -11.51 -21.00
CA SER A 215 9.49 -11.70 -20.99
C SER A 215 9.00 -12.00 -19.56
N PRO A 216 7.84 -11.47 -19.13
CA PRO A 216 6.96 -10.52 -19.82
C PRO A 216 7.58 -9.12 -20.05
N SER A 217 7.34 -8.53 -21.22
CA SER A 217 7.87 -7.22 -21.60
C SER A 217 6.85 -6.09 -21.38
N LEU A 218 7.34 -4.84 -21.36
CA LEU A 218 6.51 -3.64 -21.30
C LEU A 218 5.67 -3.44 -22.57
N PRO A 219 4.55 -2.67 -22.49
CA PRO A 219 3.99 -2.00 -21.31
C PRO A 219 3.21 -2.96 -20.40
N ALA A 220 3.17 -2.63 -19.10
CA ALA A 220 2.50 -3.44 -18.09
C ALA A 220 0.98 -3.59 -18.29
N THR A 221 0.36 -2.69 -19.07
CA THR A 221 -1.04 -2.82 -19.49
C THR A 221 -1.33 -4.14 -20.22
N ARG A 222 -0.33 -4.73 -20.90
CA ARG A 222 -0.49 -6.01 -21.62
C ARG A 222 -0.52 -7.23 -20.69
N TRP A 223 -0.12 -7.07 -19.43
CA TRP A 223 -0.07 -8.16 -18.45
C TRP A 223 -1.42 -8.46 -17.82
N ILE A 224 -2.35 -7.50 -17.89
CA ILE A 224 -3.62 -7.54 -17.20
C ILE A 224 -4.72 -7.93 -18.21
N ASP A 225 -5.60 -8.84 -17.80
CA ASP A 225 -6.85 -9.09 -18.49
C ASP A 225 -7.84 -7.97 -18.14
N PRO A 226 -8.32 -7.17 -19.12
CA PRO A 226 -9.16 -6.01 -18.84
C PRO A 226 -10.56 -6.37 -18.32
N ILE A 227 -11.03 -7.60 -18.55
CA ILE A 227 -12.33 -8.09 -18.11
C ILE A 227 -12.20 -8.66 -16.70
N LEU A 228 -11.24 -9.56 -16.49
CA LEU A 228 -11.04 -10.23 -15.21
C LEU A 228 -10.30 -9.36 -14.18
N ARG A 229 -9.66 -8.26 -14.63
CA ARG A 229 -8.84 -7.37 -13.81
C ARG A 229 -7.78 -8.13 -13.00
N SER A 230 -7.21 -9.15 -13.63
CA SER A 230 -6.21 -10.05 -13.06
C SER A 230 -5.05 -10.22 -14.04
N PHE A 231 -3.93 -10.77 -13.57
CA PHE A 231 -2.84 -11.12 -14.49
C PHE A 231 -3.27 -12.23 -15.45
N LYS A 232 -2.83 -12.10 -16.71
CA LYS A 232 -3.02 -13.14 -17.71
C LYS A 232 -2.27 -14.43 -17.32
N PRO A 233 -2.75 -15.61 -17.74
CA PRO A 233 -2.15 -16.90 -17.36
C PRO A 233 -0.64 -17.01 -17.63
N GLU A 234 -0.15 -16.44 -18.73
CA GLU A 234 1.28 -16.44 -19.07
C GLU A 234 2.13 -15.63 -18.09
N VAL A 235 1.58 -14.53 -17.55
CA VAL A 235 2.25 -13.71 -16.54
C VAL A 235 2.29 -14.46 -15.21
N ILE A 236 1.16 -15.08 -14.81
CA ILE A 236 1.11 -15.91 -13.60
C ILE A 236 2.12 -17.06 -13.71
N THR A 237 2.17 -17.74 -14.86
CA THR A 237 3.10 -18.85 -15.13
C THR A 237 4.56 -18.40 -14.98
N HIS A 238 4.92 -17.22 -15.47
CA HIS A 238 6.25 -16.66 -15.26
C HIS A 238 6.55 -16.39 -13.78
N LEU A 239 5.59 -15.83 -13.03
CA LEU A 239 5.79 -15.44 -11.62
C LEU A 239 5.90 -16.63 -10.66
N ILE A 240 5.32 -17.78 -10.99
CA ILE A 240 5.41 -19.00 -10.14
C ILE A 240 6.66 -19.85 -10.44
N GLN A 241 7.35 -19.59 -11.55
CA GLN A 241 8.59 -20.29 -11.90
C GLN A 241 9.77 -19.79 -11.05
N HIS A 242 10.76 -20.67 -10.85
CA HIS A 242 11.97 -20.30 -10.13
C HIS A 242 12.81 -19.30 -10.97
N PRO A 243 13.35 -18.21 -10.40
CA PRO A 243 14.05 -17.17 -11.17
C PRO A 243 15.24 -17.64 -12.01
N SER A 244 15.83 -18.80 -11.68
CA SER A 244 16.89 -19.43 -12.47
C SER A 244 16.43 -19.91 -13.85
N THR A 245 15.13 -20.04 -14.10
CA THR A 245 14.57 -20.41 -15.42
C THR A 245 14.33 -19.20 -16.31
N TYR A 246 14.54 -17.98 -15.80
CA TYR A 246 14.28 -16.77 -16.56
C TYR A 246 15.36 -16.54 -17.62
N THR A 247 14.91 -16.12 -18.81
CA THR A 247 15.82 -15.58 -19.83
C THR A 247 16.17 -14.15 -19.47
N LEU A 248 17.41 -13.94 -19.00
CA LEU A 248 17.92 -12.65 -18.56
C LEU A 248 18.57 -11.88 -19.71
N TYR A 249 18.48 -10.55 -19.67
CA TYR A 249 19.29 -9.70 -20.54
C TYR A 249 20.79 -9.84 -20.21
N PRO A 250 21.70 -9.65 -21.17
CA PRO A 250 23.14 -9.70 -20.91
C PRO A 250 23.60 -8.54 -20.02
N SER A 251 24.75 -8.71 -19.36
CA SER A 251 25.43 -7.65 -18.62
C SER A 251 25.87 -6.51 -19.54
N ILE A 252 25.64 -5.26 -19.14
CA ILE A 252 26.20 -4.08 -19.81
C ILE A 252 27.65 -3.88 -19.32
N PRO A 253 28.67 -3.88 -20.21
CA PRO A 253 30.06 -3.63 -19.84
C PRO A 253 30.26 -2.28 -19.15
N PHE A 254 31.21 -2.19 -18.22
CA PHE A 254 31.57 -0.94 -17.56
C PHE A 254 32.15 0.08 -18.54
N PRO A 255 31.96 1.39 -18.27
CA PRO A 255 32.51 2.44 -19.12
C PRO A 255 34.05 2.45 -19.02
N PRO A 256 34.75 2.88 -20.07
CA PRO A 256 36.20 2.80 -20.15
C PRO A 256 36.92 3.61 -19.06
N GLY A 257 38.12 3.12 -18.70
CA GLY A 257 39.12 3.71 -17.79
C GLY A 257 39.31 5.20 -17.97
N GLN A 258 39.59 5.54 -19.22
CA GLN A 258 39.99 6.82 -19.74
C GLN A 258 39.33 7.02 -21.10
N PRO A 259 39.18 8.27 -21.59
CA PRO A 259 38.69 8.52 -22.93
C PRO A 259 39.53 7.77 -23.98
N GLY A 260 38.87 6.99 -24.84
CA GLY A 260 39.51 6.22 -25.92
C GLY A 260 39.89 4.78 -25.56
N ALA A 261 39.80 4.36 -24.30
CA ALA A 261 39.97 2.95 -23.90
C ALA A 261 38.72 2.11 -24.24
N PRO A 262 38.84 0.77 -24.38
CA PRO A 262 37.68 -0.11 -24.55
C PRO A 262 36.83 -0.21 -23.27
N SER A 263 35.56 -0.57 -23.42
CA SER A 263 34.71 -0.91 -22.28
C SER A 263 35.21 -2.20 -21.60
N VAL A 264 34.96 -2.31 -20.30
CA VAL A 264 35.46 -3.43 -19.49
C VAL A 264 34.29 -4.38 -19.23
N ALA A 265 34.44 -5.64 -19.63
CA ALA A 265 33.44 -6.67 -19.35
C ALA A 265 33.26 -6.85 -17.84
N LYS A 266 32.02 -7.07 -17.40
CA LYS A 266 31.75 -7.39 -16.00
C LYS A 266 32.21 -8.82 -15.69
N PRO A 267 32.74 -9.10 -14.49
CA PRO A 267 33.32 -10.40 -14.14
C PRO A 267 32.29 -11.53 -14.10
N LYS A 268 31.02 -11.21 -13.77
CA LYS A 268 29.93 -12.17 -13.70
C LYS A 268 28.76 -11.76 -14.60
N PRO A 269 28.03 -12.73 -15.20
CA PRO A 269 26.78 -12.46 -15.88
C PRO A 269 25.69 -12.01 -14.89
N ARG A 270 24.63 -11.38 -15.40
CA ARG A 270 23.45 -11.06 -14.60
C ARG A 270 22.83 -12.34 -14.03
N SER A 271 22.32 -12.28 -12.80
CA SER A 271 21.64 -13.40 -12.15
C SER A 271 20.41 -12.96 -11.37
N ALA A 272 19.43 -13.84 -11.24
CA ALA A 272 18.18 -13.58 -10.51
C ALA A 272 17.90 -14.70 -9.51
N HIS A 273 17.56 -14.33 -8.28
CA HIS A 273 17.34 -15.25 -7.16
C HIS A 273 16.11 -14.85 -6.36
N PRO A 274 15.37 -15.82 -5.77
CA PRO A 274 14.30 -15.49 -4.84
C PRO A 274 14.89 -14.88 -3.55
N ALA A 275 14.18 -13.92 -2.97
CA ALA A 275 14.48 -13.36 -1.67
C ALA A 275 13.42 -13.79 -0.64
N PRO A 276 13.79 -13.92 0.64
CA PRO A 276 12.81 -14.15 1.70
C PRO A 276 11.90 -12.93 1.90
N LEU A 277 10.81 -13.14 2.63
CA LEU A 277 9.97 -12.03 3.07
C LEU A 277 10.73 -11.18 4.09
N LEU A 278 10.99 -9.91 3.76
CA LEU A 278 11.68 -8.98 4.65
C LEU A 278 10.67 -8.22 5.51
N VAL A 279 10.66 -8.54 6.80
CA VAL A 279 9.77 -7.91 7.79
C VAL A 279 10.55 -7.44 9.00
N ARG A 280 10.01 -6.43 9.68
CA ARG A 280 10.50 -6.02 10.99
C ARG A 280 9.86 -6.95 12.04
N PRO A 281 10.65 -7.54 12.97
CA PRO A 281 10.09 -8.44 13.95
C PRO A 281 9.23 -7.66 14.96
N PRO A 282 8.10 -8.24 15.44
CA PRO A 282 7.42 -7.75 16.62
C PRO A 282 8.27 -8.02 17.88
N ASN A 283 7.94 -7.32 18.96
CA ASN A 283 8.48 -7.62 20.28
C ASN A 283 7.90 -8.94 20.80
N ASP A 284 8.73 -9.94 21.12
CA ASP A 284 8.26 -11.25 21.60
C ASP A 284 7.29 -11.15 22.80
N GLY A 285 7.47 -10.12 23.63
CA GLY A 285 6.59 -9.84 24.76
C GLY A 285 5.12 -9.67 24.38
N VAL A 286 4.78 -9.16 23.19
CA VAL A 286 3.37 -8.90 22.80
C VAL A 286 2.55 -10.17 22.61
N TYR A 287 3.20 -11.32 22.44
CA TYR A 287 2.52 -12.62 22.42
C TYR A 287 2.12 -13.12 23.83
N THR A 288 2.65 -12.51 24.89
CA THR A 288 2.26 -12.84 26.27
C THR A 288 1.04 -12.03 26.70
N PRO A 289 0.16 -12.55 27.59
CA PRO A 289 -0.99 -11.79 28.11
C PRO A 289 -0.58 -10.44 28.74
N LYS A 290 0.52 -10.43 29.52
CA LYS A 290 1.04 -9.21 30.15
C LYS A 290 1.59 -8.22 29.13
N GLY A 291 2.32 -8.68 28.11
CA GLY A 291 2.84 -7.80 27.08
C GLY A 291 1.75 -7.25 26.16
N ARG A 292 0.77 -8.06 25.75
CA ARG A 292 -0.42 -7.61 25.02
C ARG A 292 -1.16 -6.51 25.80
N SER A 293 -1.46 -6.76 27.08
CA SER A 293 -2.17 -5.79 27.93
C SER A 293 -1.40 -4.48 28.10
N ARG A 294 -0.07 -4.54 28.24
CA ARG A 294 0.79 -3.34 28.27
C ARG A 294 0.75 -2.58 26.94
N PHE A 295 0.83 -3.27 25.81
CA PHE A 295 0.77 -2.66 24.48
C PHE A 295 -0.60 -1.98 24.24
N LEU A 296 -1.70 -2.67 24.53
CA LEU A 296 -3.05 -2.12 24.43
C LEU A 296 -3.25 -0.87 25.31
N SER A 297 -2.75 -0.91 26.55
CA SER A 297 -2.75 0.28 27.43
C SER A 297 -1.98 1.45 26.80
N SER A 298 -0.83 1.17 26.16
CA SER A 298 0.04 2.20 25.60
C SER A 298 -0.58 2.93 24.40
N ILE A 299 -1.55 2.31 23.73
CA ILE A 299 -2.30 2.92 22.62
C ILE A 299 -3.70 3.40 23.04
N GLY A 300 -3.99 3.41 24.35
CA GLY A 300 -5.22 3.99 24.91
C GLY A 300 -6.44 3.07 24.97
N ILE A 301 -6.28 1.75 24.81
CA ILE A 301 -7.40 0.81 24.96
C ILE A 301 -7.72 0.57 26.46
N PRO A 302 -9.00 0.62 26.87
CA PRO A 302 -9.43 0.28 28.21
C PRO A 302 -9.13 -1.17 28.62
N ARG A 303 -8.79 -1.37 29.90
CA ARG A 303 -8.33 -2.68 30.43
C ARG A 303 -9.36 -3.79 30.34
N ASP A 304 -10.63 -3.46 30.45
CA ASP A 304 -11.76 -4.37 30.30
C ASP A 304 -11.85 -4.99 28.89
N LEU A 305 -11.25 -4.36 27.89
CA LEU A 305 -11.20 -4.82 26.49
C LEU A 305 -9.90 -5.58 26.14
N HIS A 306 -9.05 -5.90 27.13
CA HIS A 306 -7.76 -6.53 26.87
C HIS A 306 -7.82 -8.05 26.70
N ASP A 307 -8.90 -8.69 27.16
CA ASP A 307 -9.05 -10.14 27.13
C ASP A 307 -9.27 -10.64 25.69
N PRO A 308 -8.31 -11.37 25.08
CA PRO A 308 -8.45 -11.86 23.71
C PRO A 308 -9.53 -12.95 23.55
N ALA A 309 -10.03 -13.55 24.64
CA ALA A 309 -11.14 -14.50 24.57
C ALA A 309 -12.50 -13.79 24.35
N ILE A 310 -12.59 -12.52 24.75
CA ILE A 310 -13.83 -11.74 24.73
C ILE A 310 -13.76 -10.65 23.66
N THR A 311 -12.59 -10.03 23.45
CA THR A 311 -12.42 -8.88 22.56
C THR A 311 -11.52 -9.21 21.37
N LYS A 312 -12.04 -8.97 20.17
CA LYS A 312 -11.35 -9.04 18.89
C LYS A 312 -10.98 -7.65 18.40
N ILE A 313 -9.86 -7.56 17.70
CA ILE A 313 -9.30 -6.29 17.23
C ILE A 313 -9.31 -6.24 15.71
N LEU A 314 -10.11 -5.32 15.16
CA LEU A 314 -9.98 -4.86 13.78
C LEU A 314 -8.90 -3.76 13.73
N ILE A 315 -7.87 -3.96 12.93
CA ILE A 315 -6.92 -2.90 12.58
C ILE A 315 -7.43 -2.22 11.32
N VAL A 316 -7.59 -0.90 11.35
CA VAL A 316 -7.95 -0.11 10.16
C VAL A 316 -6.72 0.69 9.72
N SER A 317 -6.20 0.38 8.54
CA SER A 317 -4.98 0.98 8.00
C SER A 317 -5.18 1.44 6.55
N PHE A 318 -5.80 2.61 6.41
CA PHE A 318 -5.75 3.41 5.18
C PHE A 318 -5.19 4.79 5.54
N GLY A 319 -4.10 5.21 4.89
CA GLY A 319 -3.54 6.54 5.15
C GLY A 319 -4.55 7.67 4.83
N GLY A 320 -4.59 8.70 5.67
CA GLY A 320 -5.37 9.93 5.43
C GLY A 320 -6.86 9.88 5.78
N GLN A 321 -7.33 8.89 6.55
CA GLN A 321 -8.73 8.81 6.96
C GLN A 321 -9.11 9.88 8.00
N VAL A 322 -10.33 10.42 7.87
CA VAL A 322 -11.05 11.13 8.95
C VAL A 322 -12.39 10.43 9.15
N PHE A 323 -12.61 9.92 10.37
CA PHE A 323 -13.87 9.31 10.76
C PHE A 323 -14.71 10.36 11.47
N HIS A 324 -15.98 10.51 11.07
CA HIS A 324 -16.94 11.29 11.83
C HIS A 324 -18.12 10.41 12.23
N LYS A 325 -18.71 10.73 13.37
CA LYS A 325 -19.96 10.15 13.83
C LYS A 325 -21.09 10.49 12.84
N PRO A 326 -21.92 9.52 12.41
CA PRO A 326 -23.04 9.79 11.50
C PRO A 326 -24.03 10.79 12.12
N SER A 327 -24.42 11.80 11.35
CA SER A 327 -25.42 12.80 11.76
C SER A 327 -26.82 12.17 11.83
N ARG A 328 -27.49 12.29 12.99
CA ARG A 328 -28.80 11.68 13.32
C ARG A 328 -30.03 12.26 12.61
N SER A 329 -29.90 12.90 11.47
CA SER A 329 -31.03 13.59 10.84
C SER A 329 -31.24 13.09 9.41
N HIS A 330 -32.15 12.14 9.19
CA HIS A 330 -33.05 12.09 8.02
C HIS A 330 -34.16 11.04 8.25
N THR A 331 -35.40 11.48 8.13
CA THR A 331 -36.63 10.68 8.23
C THR A 331 -36.80 9.79 6.98
N PRO A 332 -37.08 8.47 7.10
CA PRO A 332 -37.19 7.59 5.94
C PRO A 332 -38.60 7.60 5.32
N SER A 333 -38.67 7.73 4.00
CA SER A 333 -39.90 7.55 3.22
C SER A 333 -40.22 6.06 2.97
N ARG A 334 -41.44 5.64 3.31
CA ARG A 334 -42.03 4.28 3.18
C ARG A 334 -41.78 3.62 1.80
N SER A 335 -41.38 2.34 1.81
CA SER A 335 -41.50 1.41 0.69
C SER A 335 -42.14 0.10 1.15
N GLY A 336 -43.23 -0.34 0.49
CA GLY A 336 -43.99 -1.55 0.81
C GLY A 336 -43.30 -2.85 0.36
N SER A 337 -43.53 -3.93 1.10
CA SER A 337 -42.97 -5.27 0.91
C SER A 337 -43.56 -6.02 -0.29
N PRO A 338 -42.76 -6.80 -1.03
CA PRO A 338 -43.26 -7.94 -1.81
C PRO A 338 -42.92 -9.27 -1.11
N ASN A 339 -43.94 -10.12 -0.96
CA ASN A 339 -43.80 -11.52 -0.54
C ASN A 339 -42.81 -12.29 -1.42
N ARG A 340 -41.90 -13.06 -0.81
CA ARG A 340 -41.06 -14.06 -1.49
C ARG A 340 -41.58 -15.47 -1.16
N PRO A 341 -41.73 -16.38 -2.13
CA PRO A 341 -42.05 -17.77 -1.87
C PRO A 341 -40.82 -18.53 -1.34
N ARG A 342 -41.10 -19.45 -0.42
CA ARG A 342 -40.18 -20.35 0.28
C ARG A 342 -39.72 -21.45 -0.67
N LEU A 343 -38.41 -21.57 -0.90
CA LEU A 343 -37.80 -22.75 -1.51
C LEU A 343 -36.74 -23.29 -0.55
N GLU A 344 -37.02 -24.49 -0.04
CA GLU A 344 -36.12 -25.31 0.75
C GLU A 344 -34.98 -25.81 -0.14
N TYR A 345 -33.75 -25.78 0.35
CA TYR A 345 -32.64 -26.53 -0.24
C TYR A 345 -31.81 -27.19 0.86
N GLU A 346 -31.72 -28.51 0.74
CA GLU A 346 -30.98 -29.43 1.60
C GLU A 346 -29.46 -29.27 1.49
N HIS A 347 -28.79 -29.52 2.61
CA HIS A 347 -27.35 -29.65 2.75
C HIS A 347 -26.79 -30.89 2.02
N LYS A 348 -25.66 -30.72 1.31
CA LYS A 348 -24.55 -31.70 1.29
C LYS A 348 -23.22 -31.07 0.83
N PRO A 349 -22.06 -31.53 1.33
CA PRO A 349 -20.78 -30.87 1.18
C PRO A 349 -20.05 -31.33 -0.09
N ARG A 350 -19.19 -30.50 -0.69
CA ARG A 350 -18.24 -30.95 -1.72
C ARG A 350 -16.84 -30.37 -1.57
N SER A 351 -15.91 -31.31 -1.65
CA SER A 351 -14.46 -31.23 -1.72
C SER A 351 -13.95 -30.79 -3.11
N ASN A 352 -12.70 -30.33 -3.12
CA ASN A 352 -11.81 -30.07 -4.26
C ASN A 352 -12.01 -30.95 -5.51
N SER A 353 -12.04 -30.33 -6.69
CA SER A 353 -11.11 -30.59 -7.80
C SER A 353 -11.35 -29.63 -8.97
N PHE A 354 -10.24 -29.18 -9.57
CA PHE A 354 -10.17 -28.39 -10.81
C PHE A 354 -10.46 -29.24 -12.07
N ASN A 355 -10.94 -28.54 -13.11
CA ASN A 355 -11.02 -28.85 -14.56
C ASN A 355 -12.32 -29.40 -15.19
N HIS A 356 -12.63 -28.75 -16.33
CA HIS A 356 -13.62 -29.00 -17.41
C HIS A 356 -15.09 -28.60 -17.17
N ALA A 357 -15.56 -27.54 -17.85
CA ALA A 357 -16.15 -27.62 -19.20
C ALA A 357 -16.78 -26.29 -19.64
N LEU A 358 -16.52 -25.93 -20.90
CA LEU A 358 -17.19 -24.88 -21.69
C LEU A 358 -18.55 -25.38 -22.21
N SER A 359 -19.41 -24.41 -22.54
CA SER A 359 -20.66 -24.46 -23.35
C SER A 359 -21.95 -24.94 -22.68
N HIS A 360 -22.84 -23.99 -22.33
CA HIS A 360 -24.17 -23.83 -22.97
C HIS A 360 -24.90 -22.55 -22.46
N GLU A 361 -25.72 -21.98 -23.35
CA GLU A 361 -26.84 -21.03 -23.14
C GLU A 361 -26.58 -19.50 -23.14
N LEU A 362 -26.56 -18.97 -24.37
CA LEU A 362 -27.32 -17.77 -24.76
C LEU A 362 -28.81 -18.14 -24.86
N ASP A 363 -29.69 -17.50 -24.09
CA ASP A 363 -30.88 -16.78 -24.57
C ASP A 363 -31.70 -16.18 -23.41
N LEU A 364 -32.48 -15.14 -23.70
CA LEU A 364 -33.40 -14.38 -22.80
C LEU A 364 -32.87 -13.05 -22.22
N LEU A 365 -32.53 -12.14 -23.13
CA LEU A 365 -32.89 -10.73 -22.97
C LEU A 365 -34.34 -10.53 -23.45
N SER A 366 -35.27 -10.25 -22.53
CA SER A 366 -36.41 -9.33 -22.72
C SER A 366 -37.43 -9.47 -21.59
N ARG A 367 -37.41 -8.53 -20.64
CA ARG A 367 -38.60 -7.86 -20.08
C ARG A 367 -38.17 -6.88 -18.98
N GLY A 368 -38.30 -5.58 -19.28
CA GLY A 368 -38.11 -4.51 -18.31
C GLY A 368 -39.30 -4.38 -17.37
N ASN A 369 -39.01 -3.98 -16.13
CA ASN A 369 -39.79 -2.97 -15.41
C ASN A 369 -39.10 -2.50 -14.11
N GLY A 370 -38.89 -1.18 -14.01
CA GLY A 370 -38.96 -0.38 -12.78
C GLY A 370 -37.91 -0.58 -11.69
N SER A 371 -36.71 0.00 -11.84
CA SER A 371 -35.77 0.22 -10.73
C SER A 371 -36.17 1.46 -9.92
N LYS A 372 -36.40 1.31 -8.61
CA LYS A 372 -36.44 2.42 -7.63
C LYS A 372 -35.25 2.26 -6.70
N THR A 373 -34.46 3.32 -6.58
CA THR A 373 -33.23 3.44 -5.79
C THR A 373 -33.50 3.52 -4.28
N PRO A 374 -32.69 2.89 -3.41
CA PRO A 374 -32.62 3.24 -1.98
C PRO A 374 -31.85 4.56 -1.81
N GLY A 375 -32.36 5.45 -0.97
CA GLY A 375 -31.80 6.78 -0.73
C GLY A 375 -30.43 6.76 -0.05
N GLN A 376 -29.56 7.64 -0.53
CA GLN A 376 -28.21 7.93 -0.06
C GLN A 376 -28.24 8.44 1.38
N VAL A 377 -27.53 7.77 2.30
CA VAL A 377 -27.41 8.18 3.73
C VAL A 377 -26.25 9.19 3.92
N PHE A 378 -25.46 9.47 2.88
CA PHE A 378 -24.31 10.36 2.95
C PHE A 378 -24.57 11.62 2.12
N GLY A 379 -24.79 12.75 2.80
CA GLY A 379 -24.84 14.08 2.19
C GLY A 379 -23.44 14.63 1.85
N PRO A 380 -23.36 15.79 1.17
CA PRO A 380 -22.16 16.32 0.52
C PRO A 380 -21.03 16.79 1.47
N SER A 381 -21.17 16.59 2.77
CA SER A 381 -20.16 16.87 3.77
C SER A 381 -19.50 15.58 4.23
N HIS A 382 -18.67 14.96 3.39
CA HIS A 382 -17.64 14.03 3.84
C HIS A 382 -16.49 13.80 2.85
N ILE A 383 -15.29 13.96 3.41
CA ILE A 383 -13.99 13.39 3.05
C ILE A 383 -13.30 14.04 1.84
N PHE A 384 -12.57 15.11 2.15
CA PHE A 384 -11.39 15.55 1.42
C PHE A 384 -10.23 15.68 2.40
N VAL A 385 -9.23 14.79 2.35
CA VAL A 385 -7.95 14.98 3.04
C VAL A 385 -6.80 14.41 2.19
N PRO A 386 -5.76 15.22 1.89
CA PRO A 386 -4.61 14.80 1.09
C PRO A 386 -3.70 13.80 1.82
N GLY A 387 -3.23 12.78 1.09
CA GLY A 387 -2.41 11.69 1.60
C GLY A 387 -1.09 11.47 0.87
N ALA A 388 -0.21 12.46 0.88
CA ALA A 388 1.26 12.35 0.80
C ALA A 388 1.85 13.60 1.48
N PRO A 389 3.04 13.56 2.13
CA PRO A 389 3.68 14.82 2.54
C PRO A 389 3.84 15.68 1.28
N ALA A 390 3.44 16.95 1.37
CA ALA A 390 3.73 17.90 0.29
C ALA A 390 5.25 17.88 0.02
N PRO A 391 5.69 17.95 -1.25
CA PRO A 391 7.08 18.29 -1.54
C PRO A 391 7.40 19.61 -0.82
N ALA A 392 8.61 19.71 -0.26
CA ALA A 392 9.06 20.88 0.49
C ALA A 392 8.67 22.18 -0.24
N ALA A 393 7.77 22.96 0.35
CA ALA A 393 7.20 24.14 -0.29
C ALA A 393 8.28 25.22 -0.48
N MET A 394 8.42 25.70 -1.71
CA MET A 394 9.14 26.95 -1.98
C MET A 394 8.22 28.13 -1.62
N SER A 395 8.76 29.08 -0.85
CA SER A 395 8.07 30.27 -0.35
C SER A 395 7.86 31.33 -1.43
N SER A 396 6.66 31.94 -1.50
CA SER A 396 6.37 33.26 -2.14
C SER A 396 4.92 33.73 -1.86
N PRO A 397 4.57 35.04 -1.97
CA PRO A 397 4.07 35.84 -0.83
C PRO A 397 2.56 36.19 -0.78
N LEU A 398 2.15 36.67 0.42
CA LEU A 398 0.85 37.20 0.87
C LEU A 398 0.30 38.42 0.08
N VAL A 399 -1.03 38.55 -0.09
CA VAL A 399 -1.91 39.72 0.28
C VAL A 399 -3.45 39.33 0.22
N PRO A 400 -4.48 40.15 0.60
CA PRO A 400 -5.25 39.94 1.84
C PRO A 400 -6.81 39.81 1.71
N THR A 401 -7.42 39.60 2.88
CA THR A 401 -8.81 39.49 3.39
C THR A 401 -9.89 40.47 2.88
N VAL A 402 -11.19 40.05 2.87
CA VAL A 402 -12.37 40.87 3.28
C VAL A 402 -13.51 39.99 3.87
N THR A 403 -14.20 40.54 4.89
CA THR A 403 -15.28 40.02 5.76
C THR A 403 -16.65 40.66 5.41
N THR A 404 -17.80 40.00 5.69
CA THR A 404 -19.09 40.47 6.34
C THR A 404 -20.33 39.67 5.88
N ILE A 405 -21.07 38.92 6.75
CA ILE A 405 -22.32 39.18 7.55
C ILE A 405 -23.68 38.97 6.78
N PRO A 406 -24.77 38.41 7.41
CA PRO A 406 -25.85 37.63 6.77
C PRO A 406 -27.22 38.35 6.68
N PRO A 407 -28.30 37.67 6.23
CA PRO A 407 -29.57 37.77 6.98
C PRO A 407 -30.42 36.48 7.10
N THR A 408 -31.44 36.65 7.95
CA THR A 408 -32.27 35.73 8.77
C THR A 408 -33.60 35.29 8.06
N PRO A 409 -34.62 34.66 8.73
CA PRO A 409 -35.32 33.49 8.22
C PRO A 409 -36.75 33.78 7.73
N THR A 410 -37.45 32.77 7.19
CA THR A 410 -38.90 32.82 7.01
C THR A 410 -39.57 31.55 7.49
N PHE A 411 -40.40 31.73 8.51
CA PHE A 411 -41.48 30.84 8.95
C PHE A 411 -42.60 30.81 7.91
N CYS A 412 -43.30 29.67 7.79
CA CYS A 412 -44.74 29.60 7.58
C CYS A 412 -45.26 28.23 8.05
N ASP A 413 -46.23 28.29 8.94
CA ASP A 413 -47.10 27.21 9.44
C ASP A 413 -48.01 26.65 8.32
N ASP A 414 -48.44 25.39 8.39
CA ASP A 414 -49.75 25.07 8.98
C ASP A 414 -50.10 23.56 8.96
N ASN A 415 -50.83 23.22 10.02
CA ASN A 415 -51.48 21.98 10.45
C ASN A 415 -51.99 20.98 9.39
N PHE A 416 -51.80 19.67 9.66
CA PHE A 416 -52.91 18.69 9.65
C PHE A 416 -52.58 17.48 10.55
N SER A 417 -53.45 17.25 11.52
CA SER A 417 -53.44 16.17 12.51
C SER A 417 -54.06 14.87 11.96
N HIS A 418 -53.43 13.73 12.24
CA HIS A 418 -54.16 12.46 12.46
C HIS A 418 -53.36 11.48 13.32
N ASP A 419 -53.97 11.11 14.45
CA ASP A 419 -53.63 9.98 15.33
C ASP A 419 -53.68 8.63 14.59
N ASN A 420 -52.64 7.79 14.73
CA ASN A 420 -52.72 6.57 15.56
C ASN A 420 -51.53 5.61 15.38
N THR A 421 -51.11 5.04 16.51
CA THR A 421 -50.48 3.71 16.71
C THR A 421 -49.03 3.48 16.24
N SER A 422 -48.11 3.79 17.17
CA SER A 422 -46.93 3.02 17.59
C SER A 422 -46.50 1.81 16.73
N ALA A 423 -45.39 1.99 16.01
CA ALA A 423 -44.41 0.94 15.75
C ALA A 423 -43.02 1.59 15.90
N GLU A 424 -42.27 1.19 16.91
CA GLU A 424 -40.88 1.63 17.13
C GLU A 424 -40.03 1.23 15.91
N GLN A 425 -39.75 2.19 15.03
CA GLN A 425 -38.76 2.05 13.97
C GLN A 425 -37.36 2.13 14.61
N GLN A 426 -36.72 0.98 14.79
CA GLN A 426 -35.32 0.90 15.20
C GLN A 426 -34.44 1.54 14.13
N ASN A 427 -33.90 2.72 14.43
CA ASN A 427 -32.74 3.29 13.74
C ASN A 427 -31.60 2.26 13.85
N ALA A 428 -31.18 1.65 12.75
CA ALA A 428 -30.02 0.76 12.75
C ALA A 428 -28.79 1.55 13.22
N ASP A 429 -28.14 1.09 14.29
CA ASP A 429 -26.89 1.67 14.80
C ASP A 429 -25.83 1.59 13.68
N PRO A 430 -25.24 2.70 13.21
CA PRO A 430 -24.20 2.67 12.17
C PRO A 430 -23.04 1.71 12.47
N ARG A 431 -22.81 1.38 13.75
CA ARG A 431 -21.84 0.36 14.16
C ARG A 431 -22.17 -1.05 13.68
N SER A 432 -23.45 -1.41 13.52
CA SER A 432 -23.85 -2.75 13.10
C SER A 432 -23.40 -3.08 11.67
N LEU A 433 -23.08 -2.06 10.87
CA LEU A 433 -22.57 -2.21 9.50
C LEU A 433 -21.03 -2.29 9.46
N MET A 434 -20.34 -1.62 10.39
CA MET A 434 -18.88 -1.51 10.38
C MET A 434 -18.16 -2.58 11.22
N LEU A 435 -18.76 -3.01 12.34
CA LEU A 435 -18.22 -4.06 13.20
C LEU A 435 -19.21 -5.21 13.30
N PRO A 436 -18.75 -6.48 13.27
CA PRO A 436 -19.66 -7.63 13.27
C PRO A 436 -20.59 -7.72 14.47
N ASP A 437 -20.08 -7.42 15.67
CA ASP A 437 -20.82 -7.46 16.93
C ASP A 437 -20.03 -6.72 18.04
N ALA A 438 -20.59 -6.65 19.25
CA ALA A 438 -19.98 -5.95 20.39
C ALA A 438 -18.67 -6.57 20.91
N SER A 439 -18.28 -7.77 20.44
CA SER A 439 -16.98 -8.37 20.76
C SER A 439 -15.83 -7.75 19.97
N TRP A 440 -16.10 -6.87 19.01
CA TRP A 440 -15.08 -6.22 18.19
C TRP A 440 -14.80 -4.79 18.63
N ILE A 441 -13.53 -4.41 18.56
CA ILE A 441 -13.07 -3.01 18.59
C ILE A 441 -12.27 -2.70 17.33
N ALA A 442 -12.24 -1.43 16.95
CA ALA A 442 -11.43 -0.94 15.83
C ALA A 442 -10.27 -0.07 16.33
N VAL A 443 -9.07 -0.33 15.82
CA VAL A 443 -7.87 0.48 16.03
C VAL A 443 -7.48 1.12 14.70
N VAL A 444 -7.73 2.41 14.58
CA VAL A 444 -7.51 3.21 13.38
C VAL A 444 -6.10 3.78 13.37
N CYS A 445 -5.34 3.48 12.32
CA CYS A 445 -3.95 3.86 12.16
C CYS A 445 -3.80 5.06 11.20
N GLY A 446 -2.78 5.89 11.43
CA GLY A 446 -2.40 6.96 10.48
C GLY A 446 -3.22 8.25 10.53
N VAL A 447 -4.22 8.35 11.42
CA VAL A 447 -5.07 9.56 11.60
C VAL A 447 -4.35 10.65 12.39
N ALA A 448 -3.47 10.29 13.32
CA ALA A 448 -2.76 11.25 14.20
C ALA A 448 -1.86 12.26 13.46
N ASP A 449 -1.59 12.05 12.17
CA ASP A 449 -0.84 12.97 11.32
C ASP A 449 -1.72 14.06 10.64
N SER A 450 -3.05 14.02 10.76
CA SER A 450 -3.93 15.03 10.15
C SER A 450 -3.88 16.37 10.90
N GLN A 451 -3.83 17.47 10.15
CA GLN A 451 -3.83 18.84 10.73
C GLN A 451 -5.09 19.12 11.55
N GLU A 452 -6.24 18.58 11.12
CA GLU A 452 -7.52 18.70 11.82
C GLU A 452 -7.47 18.06 13.21
N TRP A 453 -6.93 16.83 13.33
CA TRP A 453 -6.79 16.15 14.62
C TRP A 453 -5.80 16.86 15.55
N GLN A 454 -4.70 17.38 14.98
CA GLN A 454 -3.71 18.14 15.74
C GLN A 454 -4.24 19.48 16.27
N THR A 455 -5.19 20.10 15.57
CA THR A 455 -5.82 21.36 15.97
C THR A 455 -6.79 21.10 17.12
N LYS A 456 -7.69 20.11 16.98
CA LYS A 456 -8.62 19.69 18.04
C LYS A 456 -7.93 19.32 19.36
N ARG A 457 -6.81 18.61 19.29
CA ARG A 457 -6.04 18.21 20.50
C ARG A 457 -5.34 19.38 21.20
N ARG A 458 -5.00 20.47 20.49
CA ARG A 458 -4.44 21.68 21.12
C ARG A 458 -5.53 22.47 21.84
N ASP A 459 -6.73 22.53 21.27
CA ASP A 459 -7.86 23.23 21.87
C ASP A 459 -8.36 22.52 23.14
N ALA A 460 -8.41 21.18 23.13
CA ALA A 460 -8.71 20.35 24.30
C ALA A 460 -7.66 20.47 25.43
N GLY A 461 -6.43 20.92 25.13
CA GLY A 461 -5.36 21.12 26.12
C GLY A 461 -5.46 22.43 26.93
N SER A 462 -6.44 23.28 26.65
CA SER A 462 -6.61 24.59 27.31
C SER A 462 -7.81 24.68 28.26
N ALA A 463 -8.69 23.68 28.29
CA ALA A 463 -9.87 23.68 29.16
C ALA A 463 -9.58 22.92 30.47
N SER A 464 -9.70 23.64 31.59
CA SER A 464 -9.64 23.07 32.94
C SER A 464 -10.68 21.97 33.12
N ALA A 465 -10.30 20.94 33.89
CA ALA A 465 -11.16 19.87 34.35
C ALA A 465 -12.44 20.39 35.04
N SER A 466 -13.56 20.43 34.31
CA SER A 466 -14.91 20.44 34.87
C SER A 466 -15.94 20.23 33.76
N SER A 467 -16.95 19.41 34.07
CA SER A 467 -18.13 19.02 33.27
C SER A 467 -17.87 18.20 32.01
N GLY A 468 -18.39 16.96 32.04
CA GLY A 468 -18.35 16.02 30.94
C GLY A 468 -19.36 16.31 29.83
N GLU A 469 -19.23 15.46 28.82
CA GLU A 469 -19.99 15.38 27.57
C GLU A 469 -19.52 16.35 26.48
N GLU A 470 -19.20 15.75 25.32
CA GLU A 470 -18.81 16.35 24.02
C GLU A 470 -17.30 16.48 23.68
N ASP A 471 -16.57 15.35 23.59
CA ASP A 471 -15.31 15.28 22.80
C ASP A 471 -15.02 13.89 22.18
N ASN A 472 -16.04 13.19 21.69
CA ASN A 472 -15.87 11.88 21.02
C ASN A 472 -16.46 11.90 19.60
N ASP A 473 -15.65 12.38 18.64
CA ASP A 473 -15.95 12.33 17.20
C ASP A 473 -15.95 10.89 16.63
N LEU A 474 -15.43 9.92 17.38
CA LEU A 474 -15.36 8.52 16.98
C LEU A 474 -16.56 7.73 17.48
N PRO A 475 -17.08 6.77 16.70
CA PRO A 475 -18.06 5.81 17.19
C PRO A 475 -17.52 5.02 18.38
N GLU A 476 -18.40 4.62 19.31
CA GLU A 476 -18.03 3.76 20.43
C GLU A 476 -17.41 2.44 19.91
N GLY A 477 -16.32 2.00 20.54
CA GLY A 477 -15.53 0.84 20.11
C GLY A 477 -14.41 1.16 19.11
N PHE A 478 -14.26 2.42 18.69
CA PHE A 478 -13.19 2.89 17.82
C PHE A 478 -12.13 3.66 18.60
N TYR A 479 -10.86 3.37 18.30
CA TYR A 479 -9.70 3.96 18.95
C TYR A 479 -8.69 4.40 17.90
N ILE A 480 -7.96 5.48 18.16
CA ILE A 480 -6.89 5.96 17.26
C ILE A 480 -5.54 5.50 17.80
N ALA A 481 -4.78 4.79 16.98
CA ALA A 481 -3.41 4.43 17.30
C ALA A 481 -2.51 5.68 17.30
N PRO A 482 -1.55 5.77 18.25
CA PRO A 482 -0.51 6.80 18.22
C PRO A 482 0.26 6.79 16.91
N ARG A 483 0.81 7.94 16.54
CA ARG A 483 1.58 8.12 15.30
C ARG A 483 2.81 7.18 15.22
N ASP A 484 3.44 6.94 16.34
CA ASP A 484 4.63 6.12 16.52
C ASP A 484 4.31 4.68 16.92
N VAL A 485 3.04 4.26 16.78
CA VAL A 485 2.65 2.86 17.02
C VAL A 485 3.54 1.93 16.19
N TYR A 486 4.11 0.94 16.86
CA TYR A 486 4.91 -0.06 16.17
C TYR A 486 3.99 -1.09 15.51
N MET A 487 3.73 -0.89 14.22
CA MET A 487 2.79 -1.71 13.43
C MET A 487 3.00 -3.23 13.54
N PRO A 488 4.24 -3.78 13.58
CA PRO A 488 4.44 -5.22 13.77
C PRO A 488 3.81 -5.76 15.06
N ASP A 489 3.87 -5.00 16.16
CA ASP A 489 3.27 -5.39 17.43
C ASP A 489 1.75 -5.35 17.36
N LEU A 490 1.19 -4.29 16.76
CA LEU A 490 -0.25 -4.18 16.55
C LEU A 490 -0.75 -5.33 15.67
N MET A 491 -0.04 -5.63 14.58
CA MET A 491 -0.37 -6.72 13.67
C MET A 491 -0.28 -8.08 14.39
N ALA A 492 0.72 -8.32 15.24
CA ALA A 492 0.83 -9.55 16.01
C ALA A 492 -0.40 -9.81 16.91
N ILE A 493 -0.98 -8.75 17.49
CA ILE A 493 -2.12 -8.83 18.39
C ILE A 493 -3.49 -8.62 17.71
N GLY A 494 -3.53 -8.07 16.50
CA GLY A 494 -4.76 -7.83 15.74
C GLY A 494 -5.37 -9.09 15.16
N ASP A 495 -6.70 -9.09 15.02
CA ASP A 495 -7.49 -10.25 14.63
C ASP A 495 -7.93 -10.21 13.17
N VAL A 496 -8.20 -9.02 12.65
CA VAL A 496 -8.39 -8.75 11.21
C VAL A 496 -7.76 -7.41 10.88
N LEU A 497 -7.20 -7.27 9.69
CA LEU A 497 -6.74 -6.03 9.12
C LEU A 497 -7.69 -5.59 8.00
N LEU A 498 -8.10 -4.34 8.01
CA LEU A 498 -8.80 -3.66 6.92
C LEU A 498 -7.89 -2.57 6.35
N GLY A 499 -7.55 -2.63 5.07
CA GLY A 499 -6.52 -1.75 4.50
C GLY A 499 -6.37 -1.79 2.98
N LYS A 500 -5.36 -1.07 2.49
CA LYS A 500 -4.90 -1.15 1.09
C LYS A 500 -3.68 -2.05 0.94
N LEU A 501 -3.49 -2.61 -0.25
CA LEU A 501 -2.38 -3.51 -0.54
C LEU A 501 -1.05 -2.76 -0.76
N GLY A 502 -0.36 -2.41 0.33
CA GLY A 502 1.03 -1.96 0.28
C GLY A 502 1.98 -3.09 0.69
N TYR A 503 3.18 -3.18 0.08
CA TYR A 503 4.15 -4.23 0.42
C TYR A 503 4.41 -4.33 1.93
N GLY A 504 4.68 -3.20 2.61
CA GLY A 504 4.94 -3.19 4.05
C GLY A 504 3.79 -3.84 4.84
N THR A 505 2.56 -3.37 4.62
CA THR A 505 1.35 -3.90 5.22
C THR A 505 1.16 -5.39 4.92
N VAL A 506 1.26 -5.80 3.64
CA VAL A 506 1.08 -7.19 3.20
C VAL A 506 2.15 -8.10 3.82
N SER A 507 3.41 -7.68 3.84
CA SER A 507 4.50 -8.47 4.40
C SER A 507 4.33 -8.72 5.90
N GLU A 508 3.99 -7.69 6.68
CA GLU A 508 3.71 -7.82 8.12
C GLU A 508 2.44 -8.66 8.37
N CYS A 509 1.43 -8.54 7.50
CA CYS A 509 0.20 -9.33 7.56
C CYS A 509 0.44 -10.82 7.32
N VAL A 510 1.22 -11.16 6.29
CA VAL A 510 1.64 -12.54 5.98
C VAL A 510 2.46 -13.12 7.13
N ASP A 511 3.46 -12.39 7.63
CA ASP A 511 4.31 -12.90 8.72
C ASP A 511 3.54 -13.15 10.03
N SER A 512 2.61 -12.27 10.35
CA SER A 512 1.78 -12.37 11.56
C SER A 512 0.55 -13.25 11.40
N CYS A 513 0.34 -13.82 10.20
CA CYS A 513 -0.85 -14.57 9.80
C CYS A 513 -2.16 -13.83 10.11
N THR A 514 -2.18 -12.51 9.98
CA THR A 514 -3.38 -11.70 10.21
C THR A 514 -4.27 -11.81 8.97
N PRO A 515 -5.57 -12.15 9.09
CA PRO A 515 -6.52 -12.04 7.99
C PRO A 515 -6.62 -10.59 7.50
N PHE A 516 -6.72 -10.41 6.19
CA PHE A 516 -6.65 -9.10 5.52
C PHE A 516 -7.87 -8.88 4.62
N VAL A 517 -8.78 -8.02 5.04
CA VAL A 517 -9.78 -7.39 4.17
C VAL A 517 -9.12 -6.23 3.41
N TYR A 518 -9.04 -6.32 2.09
CA TYR A 518 -8.44 -5.27 1.27
C TYR A 518 -9.41 -4.67 0.26
N VAL A 519 -9.18 -3.39 -0.05
CA VAL A 519 -9.91 -2.68 -1.12
C VAL A 519 -9.00 -2.52 -2.33
N SER A 520 -9.48 -2.98 -3.48
CA SER A 520 -8.68 -3.03 -4.71
C SER A 520 -8.42 -1.66 -5.32
N ARG A 521 -7.23 -1.50 -5.92
CA ARG A 521 -6.79 -0.29 -6.61
C ARG A 521 -6.24 -0.65 -8.00
N PRO A 522 -7.10 -0.64 -9.04
CA PRO A 522 -6.75 -1.14 -10.37
C PRO A 522 -5.55 -0.47 -11.06
N LEU A 523 -5.18 0.76 -10.67
CA LEU A 523 -4.01 1.48 -11.22
C LEU A 523 -2.68 1.14 -10.57
N PHE A 524 -2.67 0.23 -9.61
CA PHE A 524 -1.48 -0.19 -8.88
C PHE A 524 -1.13 -1.59 -9.37
N VAL A 525 -0.30 -1.70 -10.41
CA VAL A 525 0.04 -3.00 -11.00
C VAL A 525 0.67 -3.94 -9.97
N GLU A 526 1.44 -3.41 -9.03
CA GLU A 526 2.06 -4.17 -7.94
C GLU A 526 1.03 -4.88 -7.05
N GLU A 527 -0.20 -4.39 -7.01
CA GLU A 527 -1.29 -4.99 -6.25
C GLU A 527 -1.58 -6.41 -6.73
N HIS A 528 -1.48 -6.68 -8.03
CA HIS A 528 -1.74 -8.01 -8.59
C HIS A 528 -0.73 -9.04 -8.05
N GLY A 529 0.55 -8.66 -7.96
CA GLY A 529 1.58 -9.52 -7.34
C GLY A 529 1.32 -9.74 -5.85
N LEU A 530 0.90 -8.70 -5.12
CA LEU A 530 0.56 -8.80 -3.71
C LEU A 530 -0.71 -9.64 -3.46
N ARG A 531 -1.71 -9.57 -4.35
CA ARG A 531 -2.91 -10.42 -4.29
C ARG A 531 -2.56 -11.89 -4.44
N LEU A 532 -1.74 -12.25 -5.44
CA LEU A 532 -1.25 -13.61 -5.62
C LEU A 532 -0.53 -14.12 -4.36
N LEU A 533 0.25 -13.25 -3.69
CA LEU A 533 0.88 -13.58 -2.41
C LEU A 533 -0.18 -13.83 -1.32
N LEU A 534 -1.15 -12.93 -1.13
CA LEU A 534 -2.18 -13.10 -0.10
C LEU A 534 -3.07 -14.32 -0.34
N GLU A 535 -3.40 -14.62 -1.59
CA GLU A 535 -4.17 -15.81 -1.99
C GLU A 535 -3.40 -17.09 -1.66
N ARG A 536 -2.11 -17.15 -1.99
CA ARG A 536 -1.24 -18.30 -1.66
C ARG A 536 -1.10 -18.52 -0.15
N GLU A 537 -0.98 -17.44 0.63
CA GLU A 537 -0.88 -17.49 2.09
C GLU A 537 -2.26 -17.64 2.79
N GLY A 538 -3.34 -17.58 2.00
CA GLY A 538 -4.74 -17.79 2.43
C GLY A 538 -5.32 -16.69 3.31
N VAL A 539 -4.71 -15.51 3.36
CA VAL A 539 -5.06 -14.44 4.32
C VAL A 539 -5.91 -13.31 3.71
N GLY A 540 -6.07 -13.23 2.39
CA GLY A 540 -6.76 -12.13 1.72
C GLY A 540 -8.27 -12.34 1.52
N VAL A 541 -9.07 -11.30 1.76
CA VAL A 541 -10.48 -11.17 1.37
C VAL A 541 -10.66 -9.81 0.71
N GLU A 542 -11.21 -9.80 -0.51
CA GLU A 542 -11.48 -8.54 -1.22
C GLU A 542 -12.81 -7.92 -0.77
N MET A 543 -12.81 -6.60 -0.58
CA MET A 543 -14.01 -5.78 -0.41
C MET A 543 -14.05 -4.73 -1.53
N THR A 544 -15.25 -4.49 -2.07
CA THR A 544 -15.45 -3.46 -3.09
C THR A 544 -15.24 -2.06 -2.49
N ARG A 545 -14.88 -1.09 -3.33
CA ARG A 545 -14.77 0.31 -2.90
C ARG A 545 -16.10 0.84 -2.38
N ASP A 546 -17.19 0.51 -3.07
CA ASP A 546 -18.53 1.00 -2.70
C ASP A 546 -18.95 0.49 -1.32
N SER A 547 -18.76 -0.79 -1.01
CA SER A 547 -19.04 -1.32 0.33
C SER A 547 -18.11 -0.75 1.40
N TYR A 548 -16.84 -0.50 1.05
CA TYR A 548 -15.93 0.19 1.96
C TYR A 548 -16.40 1.62 2.28
N GLU A 549 -16.76 2.41 1.26
CA GLU A 549 -17.23 3.79 1.40
C GLU A 549 -18.62 3.87 2.08
N ALA A 550 -19.48 2.88 1.86
CA ALA A 550 -20.77 2.75 2.53
C ALA A 550 -20.67 2.28 3.99
N GLY A 551 -19.49 1.84 4.45
CA GLY A 551 -19.30 1.32 5.81
C GLY A 551 -19.80 -0.13 6.01
N GLU A 552 -20.08 -0.86 4.94
CA GLU A 552 -20.60 -2.24 4.93
C GLU A 552 -19.49 -3.28 5.16
N TRP A 553 -18.73 -3.14 6.25
CA TRP A 553 -17.51 -3.93 6.48
C TRP A 553 -17.78 -5.28 7.16
N THR A 554 -18.89 -5.39 7.90
CA THR A 554 -19.21 -6.53 8.77
C THR A 554 -19.07 -7.89 8.09
N SER A 555 -19.59 -8.06 6.86
CA SER A 555 -19.52 -9.34 6.15
C SER A 555 -18.07 -9.70 5.83
N ALA A 556 -17.32 -8.77 5.23
CA ALA A 556 -15.94 -9.00 4.83
C ALA A 556 -15.02 -9.29 6.04
N ILE A 557 -15.23 -8.58 7.16
CA ILE A 557 -14.50 -8.84 8.41
C ILE A 557 -14.81 -10.25 8.93
N SER A 558 -16.09 -10.64 8.93
CA SER A 558 -16.53 -11.96 9.40
C SER A 558 -15.96 -13.09 8.54
N ASP A 559 -15.93 -12.91 7.23
CA ASP A 559 -15.38 -13.88 6.28
C ASP A 559 -13.86 -14.00 6.44
N ALA A 560 -13.14 -12.88 6.54
CA ALA A 560 -11.69 -12.88 6.79
C ALA A 560 -11.33 -13.55 8.12
N TRP A 561 -12.06 -13.21 9.20
CA TRP A 561 -11.89 -13.85 10.49
C TRP A 561 -12.10 -15.37 10.39
N ARG A 562 -13.20 -15.82 9.78
CA ARG A 562 -13.49 -17.25 9.61
C ARG A 562 -12.41 -17.97 8.81
N ALA A 563 -11.85 -17.32 7.80
CA ALA A 563 -10.82 -17.90 6.94
C ALA A 563 -9.44 -18.02 7.60
N GLY A 564 -9.09 -17.13 8.54
CA GLY A 564 -7.71 -17.03 9.06
C GLY A 564 -7.54 -17.06 10.58
N ALA A 565 -8.59 -17.00 11.39
CA ALA A 565 -8.50 -16.97 12.86
C ALA A 565 -7.68 -18.13 13.43
N GLN A 566 -7.88 -19.34 12.91
CA GLN A 566 -7.15 -20.53 13.38
C GLN A 566 -5.64 -20.39 13.15
N ARG A 567 -5.21 -20.01 11.93
CA ARG A 567 -3.78 -19.78 11.63
C ARG A 567 -3.21 -18.64 12.46
N LYS A 568 -4.01 -17.60 12.73
CA LYS A 568 -3.60 -16.50 13.60
C LYS A 568 -3.33 -16.97 15.03
N LEU A 569 -4.20 -17.80 15.59
CA LEU A 569 -4.02 -18.39 16.92
C LEU A 569 -2.79 -19.29 16.99
N GLU A 570 -2.60 -20.13 15.97
CA GLU A 570 -1.40 -20.98 15.83
C GLU A 570 -0.12 -20.16 15.77
N ARG A 571 -0.11 -19.08 14.97
CA ARG A 571 1.02 -18.17 14.87
C ARG A 571 1.35 -17.50 16.21
N ARG A 572 0.34 -17.07 16.97
CA ARG A 572 0.50 -16.51 18.33
C ARG A 572 1.03 -17.54 19.33
N ALA A 573 0.73 -18.82 19.12
CA ALA A 573 1.28 -19.94 19.89
C ALA A 573 2.69 -20.39 19.41
N GLY A 574 3.29 -19.68 18.45
CA GLY A 574 4.62 -20.00 17.90
C GLY A 574 4.63 -21.15 16.89
N LYS A 575 3.46 -21.68 16.50
CA LYS A 575 3.39 -22.75 15.49
C LYS A 575 3.55 -22.18 14.09
N HIS A 576 4.16 -22.97 13.20
CA HIS A 576 4.35 -22.65 11.78
C HIS A 576 5.01 -21.29 11.52
N ALA A 577 5.69 -20.72 12.51
CA ALA A 577 6.37 -19.44 12.41
C ALA A 577 7.66 -19.60 11.60
N PRO A 578 7.78 -18.99 10.41
CA PRO A 578 9.02 -19.02 9.66
C PRO A 578 10.08 -18.23 10.42
N ASP A 579 11.31 -18.75 10.48
CA ASP A 579 12.44 -18.00 11.05
C ASP A 579 12.92 -16.93 10.06
N ARG A 580 12.19 -15.81 10.01
CA ARG A 580 12.52 -14.66 9.15
C ARG A 580 13.89 -14.07 9.48
N ARG A 581 14.32 -14.18 10.73
CA ARG A 581 15.62 -13.67 11.15
C ARG A 581 16.74 -14.51 10.54
N ALA A 582 16.65 -15.83 10.61
CA ALA A 582 17.61 -16.72 9.97
C ALA A 582 17.61 -16.55 8.44
N GLN A 583 16.43 -16.44 7.82
CA GLN A 583 16.31 -16.20 6.37
C GLN A 583 16.97 -14.89 5.94
N GLY A 584 16.71 -13.79 6.65
CA GLY A 584 17.32 -12.49 6.36
C GLY A 584 18.83 -12.46 6.59
N LEU A 585 19.33 -13.14 7.63
CA LEU A 585 20.75 -13.32 7.87
C LEU A 585 21.42 -14.15 6.77
N GLN A 586 20.76 -15.21 6.30
CA GLN A 586 21.29 -16.01 5.19
C GLN A 586 21.39 -15.18 3.91
N MET A 587 20.33 -14.46 3.55
CA MET A 587 20.34 -13.54 2.40
C MET A 587 21.47 -12.50 2.52
N ALA A 588 21.73 -11.97 3.72
CA ALA A 588 22.83 -11.03 3.95
C ALA A 588 24.21 -11.67 3.71
N ARG A 589 24.42 -12.90 4.19
CA ARG A 589 25.66 -13.67 3.93
C ARG A 589 25.85 -13.97 2.44
N ASP A 590 24.77 -14.31 1.75
CA ASP A 590 24.81 -14.61 0.31
C ASP A 590 25.21 -13.37 -0.49
N VAL A 591 24.66 -12.19 -0.15
CA VAL A 591 25.06 -10.90 -0.75
C VAL A 591 26.54 -10.60 -0.48
N VAL A 592 26.99 -10.73 0.77
CA VAL A 592 28.40 -10.48 1.14
C VAL A 592 29.34 -11.44 0.40
N THR A 593 28.98 -12.72 0.30
CA THR A 593 29.74 -13.73 -0.44
C THR A 593 29.83 -13.34 -1.91
N TRP A 594 28.70 -13.02 -2.53
CA TRP A 594 28.64 -12.60 -3.94
C TRP A 594 29.49 -11.35 -4.22
N VAL A 595 29.48 -10.35 -3.34
CA VAL A 595 30.32 -9.14 -3.50
C VAL A 595 31.81 -9.47 -3.41
N ASN A 596 32.22 -10.32 -2.46
CA ASN A 596 33.62 -10.72 -2.32
C ASN A 596 34.10 -11.53 -3.54
N GLU A 597 33.28 -12.46 -4.04
CA GLU A 597 33.59 -13.19 -5.28
C GLU A 597 33.66 -12.25 -6.49
N TRP A 598 32.76 -11.27 -6.58
CA TRP A 598 32.81 -10.27 -7.64
C TRP A 598 34.12 -9.48 -7.59
N ALA A 599 34.55 -9.03 -6.41
CA ALA A 599 35.79 -8.29 -6.23
C ALA A 599 37.04 -9.13 -6.57
N ALA A 600 37.05 -10.43 -6.23
CA ALA A 600 38.15 -11.34 -6.55
C ALA A 600 38.32 -11.59 -8.06
N ASP A 601 37.21 -11.54 -8.81
CA ASP A 601 37.19 -11.79 -10.25
C ASP A 601 37.52 -10.52 -11.08
N ILE A 602 37.53 -9.33 -10.47
CA ILE A 602 37.92 -8.10 -11.18
C ILE A 602 39.44 -8.07 -11.33
N LYS A 603 39.91 -8.27 -12.56
CA LYS A 603 41.26 -7.91 -13.00
C LYS A 603 41.21 -6.50 -13.59
N PHE A 604 41.66 -5.50 -12.85
CA PHE A 604 42.00 -4.22 -13.47
C PHE A 604 43.41 -4.39 -14.05
N ASP A 605 43.51 -4.46 -15.38
CA ASP A 605 44.79 -4.34 -16.09
C ASP A 605 45.39 -2.94 -15.93
#